data_AF-A0A1C6MM04-F1
#
_entry.id   AF-A0A1C6MM04-F1
#
_cell.length_a   1.000
_cell.length_b   1.000
_cell.length_c   1.000
_cell.angle_alpha   90.00
_cell.angle_beta   90.00
_cell.angle_gamma   90.00
#
_symmetry.space_group_name_H-M   'P 1'
#
loop_
_entity.id
_entity.type
_entity.pdbx_description
1 polymer ?
#
loop_
_entity_poly.entity_id
_entity_poly.type
_entity_poly.pdbx_seq_one_letter_code
_entity_poly.pdbx_strand_id
1 'polypeptide(L)'
;MGITHPLRPGTMATAITVHHDLAIATSGTGERGCHVLHPDTGVPVTDLASVTVVGAGLTMTDAFATAAFARGYDALDWLESMTGYEALALFPDGREERTSGFHRFEKDSPGAA
;
A
#
# COMPACT_ATOMS: atom_id res chain seq x y z
N MET A 1 5.63 12.27 -4.03
CA MET A 1 4.54 12.09 -3.05
C MET A 1 5.08 11.27 -1.89
N GLY A 2 4.80 11.65 -0.63
CA GLY A 2 5.18 10.85 0.54
C GLY A 2 4.12 9.80 0.87
N ILE A 3 4.54 8.61 1.30
CA ILE A 3 3.69 7.57 1.87
C ILE A 3 3.89 7.59 3.39
N THR A 4 2.85 7.89 4.15
CA THR A 4 2.89 8.00 5.62
C THR A 4 3.08 6.62 6.25
N HIS A 5 3.87 6.55 7.33
CA HIS A 5 4.04 5.33 8.10
C HIS A 5 2.83 5.11 9.03
N PRO A 6 2.01 4.05 8.86
CA PRO A 6 0.76 3.88 9.61
C PRO A 6 0.98 3.68 11.11
N LEU A 7 2.09 3.07 11.51
CA LEU A 7 2.44 2.82 12.92
C LEU A 7 3.22 3.96 13.60
N ARG A 8 3.61 5.01 12.85
CA ARG A 8 4.46 6.11 13.35
C ARG A 8 3.90 7.44 12.85
N PRO A 9 2.86 7.97 13.52
CA PRO A 9 2.20 9.21 13.12
C PRO A 9 3.21 10.35 12.92
N GLY A 10 3.10 11.08 11.82
CA GLY A 10 4.00 12.18 11.48
C GLY A 10 5.31 11.79 10.81
N THR A 11 5.54 10.50 10.53
CA THR A 11 6.71 10.02 9.77
C THR A 11 6.31 9.41 8.43
N MET A 12 7.25 9.35 7.48
CA MET A 12 7.04 8.75 6.16
C MET A 12 7.68 7.36 6.13
N ALA A 13 6.97 6.39 5.56
CA ALA A 13 7.53 5.09 5.21
C ALA A 13 8.45 5.23 4.00
N THR A 14 8.00 5.94 2.96
CA THR A 14 8.83 6.23 1.78
C THR A 14 8.32 7.46 1.03
N ALA A 15 9.08 7.91 0.04
CA ALA A 15 8.64 8.90 -0.93
C ALA A 15 8.77 8.33 -2.35
N ILE A 16 7.70 8.48 -3.14
CA ILE A 16 7.65 8.00 -4.51
C ILE A 16 7.50 9.12 -5.53
N THR A 17 8.06 8.90 -6.72
CA THR A 17 7.89 9.76 -7.89
C THR A 17 6.96 9.06 -8.89
N VAL A 18 5.88 9.73 -9.26
CA VAL A 18 4.92 9.28 -10.26
C VAL A 18 4.75 10.34 -11.34
N HIS A 19 4.64 9.89 -12.59
CA HIS A 19 4.37 10.76 -13.74
C HIS A 19 2.86 10.94 -13.94
N HIS A 20 2.50 11.92 -14.78
CA HIS A 20 1.14 12.45 -15.00
C HIS A 20 0.02 11.42 -15.24
N ASP A 21 0.33 10.21 -15.71
CA ASP A 21 -0.67 9.18 -16.03
C ASP A 21 -0.87 8.14 -14.91
N LEU A 22 -0.12 8.25 -13.81
CA LEU A 22 -0.16 7.30 -12.71
C LEU A 22 -0.89 7.88 -11.50
N ALA A 23 -1.69 7.04 -10.88
CA ALA A 23 -2.37 7.31 -9.62
C ALA A 23 -1.72 6.53 -8.48
N ILE A 24 -1.90 7.03 -7.26
CA ILE A 24 -1.49 6.39 -6.02
C ILE A 24 -2.70 6.36 -5.10
N ALA A 25 -3.01 5.21 -4.50
CA ALA A 25 -4.01 5.09 -3.46
C ALA A 25 -3.46 4.28 -2.28
N THR A 26 -3.86 4.64 -1.07
CA THR A 26 -3.42 3.94 0.15
C THR A 26 -4.63 3.56 0.97
N SER A 27 -4.70 2.30 1.37
CA SER A 27 -5.67 1.77 2.33
C SER A 27 -4.93 1.31 3.59
N GLY A 28 -5.44 1.62 4.76
CA GLY A 28 -4.76 1.30 6.01
C GLY A 28 -5.56 1.72 7.24
N THR A 29 -5.08 1.28 8.40
CA THR A 29 -5.76 1.55 9.68
C THR A 29 -5.40 2.91 10.29
N GLY A 30 -4.38 3.60 9.77
CA GLY A 30 -3.83 4.83 10.35
C GLY A 30 -4.83 6.01 10.48
N GLU A 31 -5.82 6.10 9.58
CA GLU A 31 -6.77 7.22 9.57
C GLU A 31 -8.06 6.94 10.38
N ARG A 32 -8.43 5.66 10.58
CA ARG A 32 -9.75 5.27 11.11
C ARG A 32 -9.78 3.99 11.97
N GLY A 33 -8.63 3.44 12.37
CA GLY A 33 -8.54 2.16 13.08
C GLY A 33 -8.89 0.94 12.20
N CYS A 34 -9.14 -0.22 12.81
CA CYS A 34 -9.49 -1.47 12.08
C CYS A 34 -10.96 -1.45 11.62
N HIS A 35 -11.26 -0.68 10.57
CA HIS A 35 -12.62 -0.44 10.08
C HIS A 35 -12.95 -1.19 8.77
N VAL A 36 -11.97 -1.87 8.18
CA VAL A 36 -12.19 -2.78 7.04
C VAL A 36 -12.37 -4.19 7.58
N LEU A 37 -13.47 -4.82 7.21
CA LEU A 37 -13.83 -6.18 7.62
C LEU A 37 -13.58 -7.15 6.47
N HIS A 38 -13.09 -8.34 6.79
CA HIS A 38 -12.96 -9.41 5.81
C HIS A 38 -14.37 -9.81 5.31
N PRO A 39 -14.61 -9.83 3.99
CA PRO A 39 -15.96 -9.98 3.44
C PRO A 39 -16.63 -11.30 3.83
N ASP A 40 -15.86 -12.39 3.94
CA ASP A 40 -16.43 -13.71 4.26
C ASP A 40 -16.64 -13.96 5.77
N THR A 41 -15.90 -13.25 6.64
CA THR A 41 -15.91 -13.54 8.09
C THR A 41 -16.48 -12.40 8.93
N GLY A 42 -16.54 -11.18 8.39
CA GLY A 42 -16.99 -9.98 9.11
C GLY A 42 -16.03 -9.52 10.21
N VAL A 43 -14.85 -10.13 10.34
CA VAL A 43 -13.83 -9.78 11.34
C VAL A 43 -12.93 -8.68 10.78
N PRO A 44 -12.44 -7.73 11.61
CA PRO A 44 -11.50 -6.72 11.13
C PRO A 44 -10.24 -7.34 10.54
N VAL A 45 -9.81 -6.84 9.38
CA VAL A 45 -8.56 -7.28 8.76
C VAL A 45 -7.40 -6.65 9.53
N THR A 46 -6.56 -7.50 10.10
CA THR A 46 -5.39 -7.09 10.90
C THR A 46 -4.07 -7.49 10.27
N ASP A 47 -4.08 -8.15 9.10
CA ASP A 47 -2.88 -8.68 8.47
C ASP A 47 -1.96 -7.57 7.94
N LEU A 48 -2.54 -6.43 7.56
CA LEU A 48 -1.82 -5.26 7.04
C LEU A 48 -2.08 -4.03 7.91
N ALA A 49 -1.02 -3.26 8.17
CA ALA A 49 -1.15 -1.91 8.73
C ALA A 49 -1.56 -0.91 7.64
N SER A 50 -0.99 -1.04 6.45
CA SER A 50 -1.42 -0.34 5.24
C SER A 50 -0.93 -1.03 3.97
N VAL A 51 -1.58 -0.74 2.84
CA VAL A 51 -1.09 -1.03 1.49
C VAL A 51 -1.22 0.22 0.63
N THR A 52 -0.16 0.55 -0.10
CA THR A 52 -0.15 1.61 -1.10
C THR A 52 0.00 0.99 -2.48
N VAL A 53 -0.91 1.33 -3.40
CA VAL A 53 -0.94 0.83 -4.78
C VAL A 53 -0.64 1.98 -5.74
N VAL A 54 0.16 1.70 -6.77
CA VAL A 54 0.45 2.58 -7.90
C VAL A 54 -0.09 1.92 -9.17
N GLY A 55 -0.81 2.67 -10.00
CA GLY A 55 -1.37 2.16 -11.25
C GLY A 55 -1.95 3.24 -12.16
N ALA A 56 -2.56 2.83 -13.27
CA ALA A 56 -3.19 3.77 -14.20
C ALA A 56 -4.57 4.22 -13.70
N GLY A 57 -4.75 5.53 -13.53
CA GLY A 57 -6.03 6.13 -13.14
C GLY A 57 -6.44 5.89 -11.69
N LEU A 58 -7.10 6.88 -11.09
CA LEU A 58 -7.40 6.88 -9.66
C LEU A 58 -8.42 5.80 -9.26
N THR A 59 -9.50 5.66 -10.03
CA THR A 59 -10.63 4.78 -9.66
C THR A 59 -10.22 3.32 -9.45
N MET A 60 -9.46 2.75 -10.38
CA MET A 60 -9.03 1.35 -10.26
C MET A 60 -7.92 1.19 -9.22
N THR A 61 -7.00 2.15 -9.14
CA THR A 61 -5.93 2.13 -8.13
C THR A 61 -6.49 2.16 -6.71
N ASP A 62 -7.51 2.97 -6.45
CA ASP A 62 -8.20 3.06 -5.16
C ASP A 62 -9.01 1.78 -4.83
N ALA A 63 -9.72 1.24 -5.82
CA ALA A 63 -10.42 -0.03 -5.67
C ALA A 63 -9.46 -1.18 -5.34
N PHE A 64 -8.30 -1.22 -5.99
CA PHE A 64 -7.28 -2.25 -5.73
C PHE A 64 -6.58 -2.06 -4.39
N ALA A 65 -6.30 -0.83 -3.95
CA ALA A 65 -5.79 -0.60 -2.61
C ALA A 65 -6.78 -1.11 -1.54
N THR A 66 -8.07 -0.84 -1.71
CA THR A 66 -9.12 -1.30 -0.79
C THR A 66 -9.25 -2.82 -0.82
N ALA A 67 -9.29 -3.43 -2.00
CA ALA A 67 -9.40 -4.87 -2.16
C ALA A 67 -8.18 -5.61 -1.61
N ALA A 68 -6.97 -5.12 -1.90
CA ALA A 68 -5.73 -5.66 -1.35
C ALA A 68 -5.71 -5.57 0.19
N PHE A 69 -6.14 -4.44 0.75
CA PHE A 69 -6.24 -4.29 2.19
C PHE A 69 -7.24 -5.29 2.81
N ALA A 70 -8.38 -5.52 2.15
CA ALA A 70 -9.37 -6.49 2.60
C ALA A 70 -8.90 -7.95 2.48
N ARG A 71 -8.03 -8.25 1.52
CA ARG A 71 -7.43 -9.57 1.29
C ARG A 71 -6.37 -9.95 2.32
N GLY A 72 -5.62 -8.99 2.85
CA GLY A 72 -4.63 -9.23 3.88
C GLY A 72 -3.37 -9.92 3.37
N TYR A 73 -3.06 -11.12 3.87
CA TYR A 73 -1.75 -11.77 3.69
C TYR A 73 -1.38 -12.12 2.23
N ASP A 74 -2.36 -12.38 1.36
CA ASP A 74 -2.12 -12.72 -0.05
C ASP A 74 -2.20 -11.51 -1.00
N ALA A 75 -2.31 -10.30 -0.44
CA ALA A 75 -2.51 -9.07 -1.19
C ALA A 75 -1.40 -8.81 -2.22
N LEU A 76 -0.13 -9.01 -1.83
CA LEU A 76 1.00 -8.75 -2.72
C LEU A 76 1.10 -9.77 -3.85
N ASP A 77 0.90 -11.06 -3.58
CA ASP A 77 0.88 -12.09 -4.63
C ASP A 77 -0.23 -11.82 -5.65
N TRP A 78 -1.40 -11.37 -5.18
CA TRP A 78 -2.48 -10.96 -6.04
C TRP A 78 -2.14 -9.73 -6.87
N LEU A 79 -1.58 -8.68 -6.26
CA LEU A 79 -1.16 -7.46 -6.95
C LEU A 79 -0.03 -7.70 -7.96
N GLU A 80 0.91 -8.59 -7.66
CA GLU A 80 2.00 -9.00 -8.57
C GLU A 80 1.45 -9.62 -9.87
N SER A 81 0.30 -10.30 -9.79
CA SER A 81 -0.36 -10.88 -10.96
C SER A 81 -1.07 -9.85 -11.86
N MET A 82 -1.24 -8.61 -11.39
CA MET A 82 -1.98 -7.57 -12.10
C MET A 82 -1.05 -6.66 -12.91
N THR A 83 -1.08 -6.82 -14.24
CA THR A 83 -0.28 -5.99 -15.15
C THR A 83 -0.60 -4.51 -14.96
N GLY A 84 0.44 -3.69 -14.78
CA GLY A 84 0.34 -2.24 -14.65
C GLY A 84 0.11 -1.73 -13.23
N TYR A 85 0.07 -2.62 -12.23
CA TYR A 85 -0.04 -2.26 -10.82
C TYR A 85 1.17 -2.70 -10.04
N GLU A 86 1.57 -1.91 -9.05
CA GLU A 86 2.59 -2.26 -8.07
C GLU A 86 2.15 -1.80 -6.70
N ALA A 87 2.69 -2.40 -5.65
CA ALA A 87 2.34 -2.06 -4.29
C ALA A 87 3.47 -2.15 -3.29
N LEU A 88 3.31 -1.38 -2.21
CA LEU A 88 4.05 -1.47 -0.96
C LEU A 88 3.06 -1.83 0.15
N ALA A 89 3.33 -2.92 0.87
CA ALA A 89 2.57 -3.34 2.03
C ALA A 89 3.41 -3.13 3.30
N LEU A 90 2.79 -2.53 4.32
CA LEU A 90 3.33 -2.40 5.67
C LEU A 90 2.54 -3.32 6.59
N PHE A 91 3.24 -4.18 7.32
CA PHE A 91 2.66 -5.12 8.27
C PHE A 91 2.61 -4.53 9.69
N PRO A 92 1.74 -5.04 10.58
CA PRO A 92 1.64 -4.56 11.96
C PRO A 92 2.93 -4.68 12.79
N ASP A 93 3.82 -5.60 12.42
CA ASP A 93 5.13 -5.80 13.05
C ASP A 93 6.22 -4.86 12.51
N GLY A 94 5.87 -3.98 11.57
CA GLY A 94 6.78 -3.04 10.92
C GLY A 94 7.57 -3.64 9.75
N ARG A 95 7.30 -4.88 9.34
CA ARG A 95 7.84 -5.39 8.06
C ARG A 95 7.26 -4.62 6.89
N GLU A 96 8.08 -4.47 5.86
CA GLU A 96 7.71 -3.88 4.59
C GLU A 96 7.98 -4.89 3.48
N GLU A 97 6.97 -5.15 2.65
CA GLU A 97 7.10 -5.98 1.47
C GLU A 97 6.52 -5.23 0.26
N ARG A 98 7.00 -5.57 -0.94
CA ARG A 98 6.64 -4.84 -2.14
C ARG A 98 6.60 -5.76 -3.35
N THR A 99 5.76 -5.43 -4.31
CA THR A 99 5.78 -6.10 -5.62
C THR A 99 7.11 -5.84 -6.32
N SER A 100 7.52 -6.76 -7.19
CA SER A 100 8.88 -6.78 -7.74
C SER A 100 9.24 -5.50 -8.50
N GLY A 101 8.26 -4.86 -9.12
CA GLY A 101 8.42 -3.66 -9.92
C GLY A 101 8.27 -2.35 -9.15
N PHE A 102 7.90 -2.35 -7.87
CA PHE A 102 7.64 -1.13 -7.09
C PHE A 102 8.85 -0.20 -6.99
N HIS A 103 10.06 -0.77 -7.01
CA HIS A 103 11.34 -0.04 -6.94
C HIS A 103 11.48 1.09 -7.97
N ARG A 104 10.78 1.02 -9.11
CA ARG A 104 10.80 2.06 -10.15
C ARG A 104 10.20 3.40 -9.71
N PHE A 105 9.40 3.39 -8.64
CA PHE A 105 8.75 4.58 -8.10
C PHE A 105 9.46 5.13 -6.88
N GLU A 106 10.26 4.31 -6.21
CA GLU A 106 11.03 4.70 -5.03
C GLU A 106 12.00 5.82 -5.44
N LYS A 107 11.97 6.92 -4.70
CA LYS A 107 13.02 7.91 -4.81
C LYS A 107 14.26 7.31 -4.14
N ASP A 108 15.42 7.37 -4.79
CA ASP A 108 16.68 7.09 -4.10
C ASP A 108 16.70 7.90 -2.80
N SER A 109 16.78 7.20 -1.67
CA SER A 109 17.00 7.88 -0.40
C SER A 109 18.34 8.60 -0.51
N PRO A 110 18.46 9.90 -0.16
CA PRO A 110 19.77 10.44 0.10
C PRO A 110 20.35 9.56 1.20
N GLY A 111 21.47 8.88 0.91
CA GLY A 111 22.14 8.04 1.87
C GLY A 111 22.25 8.80 3.20
N ALA A 112 21.91 8.13 4.29
CA ALA A 112 22.08 8.66 5.62
C ALA A 112 23.51 9.20 5.75
N ALA A 113 23.62 10.52 5.90
CA ALA A 113 24.83 11.24 6.26
C ALA A 113 24.72 11.63 7.74
#